data_AF-A0A6A3DQL0-F1
#
_entry.id   AF-A0A6A3DQL0-F1
#
_cell.length_a   1.000
_cell.length_b   1.000
_cell.length_c   1.000
_cell.angle_alpha   90.00
_cell.angle_beta   90.00
_cell.angle_gamma   90.00
#
_symmetry.space_group_name_H-M   'P 1'
#
loop_
_entity.id
_entity.type
_entity.pdbx_description
1 polymer ?
#
loop_
_entity_poly.entity_id
_entity_poly.type
_entity_poly.pdbx_seq_one_letter_code
_entity_poly.pdbx_strand_id
1 'polypeptide(L)' 'MATSICNALGDDVSPEAKVATTIVTIGVATASLGVCLVVMGRFKLAALASYLPMPVIGGYLAFIGVICLYAGL' A
#
# COMPACT_ATOMS: atom_id res chain seq x y z
N MET A 1 -1.93 3.58 7.06
CA MET A 1 -2.73 2.34 7.03
C MET A 1 -2.47 1.47 8.26
N ALA A 2 -1.22 1.05 8.52
CA ALA A 2 -0.86 0.27 9.71
C ALA A 2 -1.32 0.90 11.04
N THR A 3 -1.06 2.19 11.25
CA THR A 3 -1.52 2.96 12.42
C THR A 3 -3.04 2.96 12.58
N SER A 4 -3.78 2.97 11.47
CA SER A 4 -5.25 2.92 11.49
C SER A 4 -5.77 1.56 11.95
N ILE A 5 -5.10 0.46 11.55
CA ILE A 5 -5.45 -0.91 11.97
C ILE A 5 -5.15 -1.07 13.47
N CYS A 6 -3.99 -0.58 13.92
CA CYS A 6 -3.62 -0.59 15.34
C CYS A 6 -4.60 0.24 16.20
N ASN A 7 -5.08 1.37 15.72
CA ASN A 7 -6.05 2.19 16.44
C ASN A 7 -7.45 1.57 16.45
N ALA A 8 -7.84 0.88 15.37
CA ALA A 8 -9.13 0.19 15.29
C ALA A 8 -9.23 -1.03 16.22
N LEU A 9 -8.10 -1.64 16.59
CA LEU A 9 -8.05 -2.80 17.49
C LEU A 9 -8.19 -2.45 18.98
N GLY A 10 -8.14 -1.16 19.36
CA GLY A 10 -8.20 -0.73 20.75
C GLY A 10 -6.90 -0.94 21.55
N ASP A 11 -6.86 -0.42 22.78
CA ASP A 11 -5.72 -0.55 23.70
C ASP A 11 -5.76 -1.85 24.53
N ASP A 12 -6.92 -2.51 24.62
CA ASP A 12 -7.10 -3.76 25.37
C ASP A 12 -6.44 -4.99 24.72
N VAL A 13 -5.88 -4.84 23.51
CA VAL A 13 -5.26 -5.93 22.75
C VAL A 13 -3.74 -5.88 22.86
N SER A 14 -3.14 -7.03 23.19
CA SER A 14 -1.68 -7.19 23.33
C SER A 14 -0.92 -6.67 22.10
N PRO A 15 0.23 -5.98 22.29
CA PRO A 15 0.99 -5.39 21.19
C PRO A 15 1.41 -6.43 20.14
N GLU A 16 1.71 -7.66 20.54
CA GLU A 16 2.04 -8.74 19.61
C GLU A 16 0.87 -9.09 18.68
N ALA A 17 -0.35 -9.12 19.22
CA ALA A 17 -1.56 -9.41 18.46
C ALA A 17 -1.92 -8.26 17.49
N LYS A 18 -1.66 -7.00 17.90
CA LYS A 18 -1.82 -5.82 17.02
C LYS A 18 -0.87 -5.87 15.83
N VAL A 19 0.39 -6.24 16.06
CA VAL A 19 1.39 -6.38 15.00
C VAL A 19 1.03 -7.53 14.05
N ALA A 20 0.69 -8.72 14.58
CA ALA A 20 0.31 -9.87 13.76
C ALA A 20 -0.90 -9.56 12.86
N THR A 21 -1.95 -8.97 13.42
CA THR A 21 -3.16 -8.59 12.67
C THR A 21 -2.85 -7.58 11.58
N THR A 22 -2.01 -6.59 11.89
CA THR A 22 -1.59 -5.57 10.93
C THR A 22 -0.81 -6.17 9.77
N ILE A 23 0.16 -7.06 10.05
CA ILE A 23 0.97 -7.74 9.02
C ILE A 23 0.09 -8.59 8.11
N VAL A 24 -0.81 -9.41 8.68
CA VAL A 24 -1.71 -10.27 7.90
C VAL A 24 -2.62 -9.42 7.01
N THR A 25 -3.18 -8.33 7.55
CA THR A 25 -4.08 -7.44 6.80
C THR A 25 -3.36 -6.77 5.63
N ILE A 26 -2.13 -6.28 5.85
CA ILE A 26 -1.31 -5.69 4.78
C ILE A 26 -0.93 -6.74 3.73
N GLY A 27 -0.61 -7.96 4.16
CA GLY A 27 -0.30 -9.08 3.26
C GLY A 27 -1.47 -9.44 2.35
N VAL A 28 -2.67 -9.57 2.92
CA VAL A 28 -3.91 -9.83 2.15
C VAL A 28 -4.21 -8.69 1.19
N ALA A 29 -4.11 -7.44 1.63
CA ALA A 29 -4.30 -6.29 0.76
C ALA A 29 -3.31 -6.28 -0.41
N THR A 30 -2.04 -6.57 -0.15
CA THR A 30 -0.98 -6.63 -1.18
C THR A 30 -1.23 -7.76 -2.18
N ALA A 31 -1.61 -8.94 -1.69
CA ALA A 31 -1.96 -10.07 -2.55
C ALA A 31 -3.16 -9.74 -3.44
N SER A 32 -4.20 -9.09 -2.89
CA SER A 32 -5.39 -8.69 -3.65
C SER A 32 -5.06 -7.68 -4.74
N LEU A 33 -4.18 -6.70 -4.45
CA LEU A 33 -3.69 -5.75 -5.45
C LEU A 33 -2.92 -6.49 -6.56
N GLY A 34 -2.07 -7.46 -6.21
CA GLY A 34 -1.34 -8.30 -7.16
C GLY A 34 -2.28 -9.04 -8.12
N VAL A 35 -3.36 -9.63 -7.60
CA VAL A 35 -4.39 -10.28 -8.42
C VAL A 35 -5.04 -9.27 -9.37
N CYS A 36 -5.42 -8.09 -8.88
CA CYS A 36 -5.97 -7.02 -9.73
C CYS A 36 -5.01 -6.62 -10.86
N LEU A 37 -3.70 -6.49 -10.57
CA LEU A 37 -2.68 -6.17 -11.57
C LEU A 37 -2.54 -7.27 -12.63
N VAL A 38 -2.57 -8.55 -12.23
CA VAL A 38 -2.55 -9.69 -13.17
C VAL A 38 -3.77 -9.66 -14.09
N VAL A 39 -4.94 -9.39 -13.53
CA VAL A 39 -6.20 -9.25 -14.28
C VAL A 39 -6.11 -8.08 -15.27
N MET A 40 -5.65 -6.90 -14.82
CA MET A 40 -5.45 -5.73 -15.69
C MET A 40 -4.48 -6.02 -16.84
N GLY A 41 -3.39 -6.73 -16.58
CA GLY A 41 -2.43 -7.16 -17.59
C GLY A 41 -3.04 -8.12 -18.61
N ARG A 42 -3.83 -9.10 -18.16
CA ARG A 42 -4.53 -10.07 -19.02
C ARG A 42 -5.52 -9.40 -19.97
N PHE A 43 -6.26 -8.39 -19.50
CA PHE A 43 -7.23 -7.65 -20.28
C PHE A 43 -6.64 -6.45 -21.03
N LYS A 44 -5.30 -6.28 -21.03
CA LYS A 44 -4.59 -5.17 -21.71
C LYS A 44 -5.06 -3.76 -21.29
N LEU A 45 -5.52 -3.59 -20.04
CA LEU A 45 -5.86 -2.27 -19.49
C LEU A 45 -4.61 -1.45 -19.13
N ALA A 46 -3.40 -1.85 -19.55
CA ALA A 46 -2.19 -1.04 -19.39
C ALA A 46 -2.34 0.35 -20.02
N ALA A 47 -3.20 0.49 -21.04
CA ALA A 47 -3.56 1.78 -21.61
C ALA A 47 -4.15 2.76 -20.58
N LEU A 48 -4.85 2.27 -19.54
CA LEU A 48 -5.36 3.11 -18.44
C LEU A 48 -4.24 3.75 -17.63
N ALA A 49 -3.15 3.02 -17.37
CA ALA A 49 -1.99 3.57 -16.67
C ALA A 49 -1.30 4.67 -17.49
N SER A 50 -1.32 4.54 -18.82
CA SER A 50 -0.74 5.53 -19.74
C SER A 50 -1.52 6.85 -19.86
N TYR A 51 -2.73 6.96 -19.28
CA TYR A 51 -3.44 8.24 -19.20
C TYR A 51 -2.82 9.20 -18.17
N LEU A 52 -1.99 8.69 -17.26
CA LEU A 52 -1.30 9.55 -16.29
C LEU A 52 -0.13 10.26 -16.97
N PRO A 53 -0.08 11.60 -16.95
CA PRO A 53 1.07 12.35 -17.46
C PRO A 53 2.35 11.98 -16.69
N MET A 54 3.48 11.89 -17.38
CA MET A 54 4.80 11.66 -16.74
C MET A 54 5.09 12.58 -15.53
N PRO A 55 4.72 13.88 -15.54
CA PRO A 55 4.89 14.74 -14.37
C PRO A 55 4.13 14.27 -13.12
N VAL A 56 2.94 13.67 -13.28
CA VAL A 56 2.12 13.20 -12.16
C VAL A 56 2.76 11.98 -11.52
N ILE A 57 3.26 11.05 -12.34
CA ILE A 57 3.96 9.85 -11.88
C ILE A 57 5.25 10.25 -11.14
N GLY A 58 6.05 11.15 -11.74
CA GLY A 58 7.28 11.64 -11.15
C GLY A 58 7.07 12.35 -9.80
N GLY A 59 6.06 13.24 -9.72
CA GLY A 59 5.72 13.93 -8.47
C GLY A 59 5.29 12.98 -7.35
N TYR A 60 4.49 11.95 -7.67
CA TYR A 60 4.07 10.94 -6.72
C TYR A 60 5.24 10.09 -6.21
N LEU A 61 6.14 9.65 -7.11
CA LEU A 61 7.34 8.90 -6.73
C LEU A 61 8.30 9.73 -5.88
N ALA A 62 8.48 11.02 -6.20
CA ALA A 62 9.32 11.92 -5.41
C ALA A 62 8.79 12.08 -3.98
N PHE A 63 7.48 12.24 -3.81
CA PHE A 63 6.85 12.31 -2.50
C PHE A 63 7.06 11.03 -1.69
N ILE A 64 6.84 9.85 -2.29
CA ILE A 64 7.10 8.56 -1.63
C ILE A 64 8.57 8.46 -1.19
N GLY A 65 9.51 8.82 -2.07
CA GLY A 65 10.94 8.77 -1.77
C GLY A 65 11.32 9.62 -0.56
N VAL A 66 10.78 10.83 -0.45
CA VAL A 66 10.99 11.72 0.70
C VAL A 66 10.42 11.12 1.99
N ILE A 67 9.20 10.58 1.96
CA ILE A 67 8.59 9.93 3.14
C ILE A 67 9.36 8.68 3.55
N CYS A 68 9.84 7.87 2.60
CA CYS A 68 10.70 6.73 2.89
C CYS A 68 12.02 7.15 3.56
N LEU A 69 12.62 8.26 3.13
CA LEU A 69 13.81 8.83 3.79
C LEU A 69 13.50 9.22 5.24
N TYR A 70 12.40 9.94 5.48
CA TYR A 70 11.99 10.33 6.84
C TYR A 70 11.60 9.14 7.73
N ALA A 71 11.06 8.06 7.17
CA ALA A 71 10.71 6.86 7.93
C ALA A 71 11.93 6.00 8.30
N GLY A 72 13.04 6.14 7.57
CA GLY A 72 14.28 5.40 7.81
C GLY A 72 15.31 6.14 8.67
N LEU A 73 15.14 7.46 8.88
CA LEU A 73 15.95 8.30 9.77
C LEU A 73 15.36 8.31 11.19
#